data_AF-A0A2H0SU90-F1
#
_entry.id   AF-A0A2H0SU90-F1
#
_cell.length_a   1.000
_cell.length_b   1.000
_cell.length_c   1.000
_cell.angle_alpha   90.00
_cell.angle_beta   90.00
_cell.angle_gamma   90.00
#
_symmetry.space_group_name_H-M   'P 1'
#
loop_
_entity.id
_entity.type
_entity.pdbx_description
1 polymer ?
#
loop_
_entity_poly.entity_id
_entity_poly.type
_entity_poly.pdbx_seq_one_letter_code
_entity_poly.pdbx_strand_id
1 'polypeptide(L)'
;MATQADDQGQNDTPRRVPVVPLKSPSRRSSSGSYRKSSGGRGRSDRGSDRSGAYNNNNNNDYEDYNSDREERISRISESASDGEPVMMTGALDTSRDGHGILRAGLDGADDRDAYIPTSQIRRFNLRPGDEVTGPVREPKDNERYWGLIEVQMVNGKPAAEHQKLDRPKFRSLTPVYPDSQIKLEIGDEPLSLRIIDMIAPIGKGQRSLIVSPPKAGKTSLLKDIATGVAANHPEIHIIAVLVGERPEEVTDIRRHIERITKGTGSVAASNFDESAVDQCRVAEIALEKA
;
A
#
# COMPACT_ATOMS: atom_id res chain seq x y z
N MET A 1 40.13 48.05 -40.39
CA MET A 1 39.21 49.21 -40.45
C MET A 1 37.81 48.67 -40.18
N ALA A 2 37.08 49.33 -39.26
CA ALA A 2 35.72 49.01 -38.75
C ALA A 2 35.63 47.85 -37.73
N THR A 3 34.96 47.92 -36.58
CA THR A 3 34.63 48.99 -35.60
C THR A 3 34.08 48.26 -34.37
N GLN A 4 34.45 48.70 -33.17
CA GLN A 4 33.82 48.32 -31.90
C GLN A 4 32.41 48.92 -31.79
N ALA A 5 31.50 48.20 -31.13
CA ALA A 5 30.38 48.78 -30.41
C ALA A 5 30.04 47.87 -29.22
N ASP A 6 30.25 48.41 -28.02
CA ASP A 6 29.74 47.93 -26.74
C ASP A 6 28.20 48.04 -26.71
N ASP A 7 27.51 47.10 -26.07
CA ASP A 7 26.30 47.44 -25.32
C ASP A 7 26.10 46.50 -24.11
N GLN A 8 25.59 47.12 -23.05
CA GLN A 8 25.69 46.73 -21.65
C GLN A 8 24.67 45.67 -21.21
N GLY A 9 24.98 45.06 -20.07
CA GLY A 9 24.21 43.97 -19.49
C GLY A 9 22.87 44.38 -18.89
N GLN A 10 21.99 43.39 -18.77
CA GLN A 10 20.83 43.42 -17.89
C GLN A 10 20.69 42.06 -17.21
N ASN A 11 20.83 42.09 -15.87
CA ASN A 11 20.58 41.00 -14.95
C ASN A 11 19.08 40.68 -14.90
N ASP A 12 18.68 39.50 -15.38
CA ASP A 12 17.32 38.98 -15.24
C ASP A 12 17.21 38.10 -13.99
N THR A 13 16.93 38.74 -12.85
CA THR A 13 16.40 38.04 -11.66
C THR A 13 14.88 37.89 -11.79
N PRO A 14 14.31 36.67 -11.63
CA PRO A 14 12.88 36.47 -11.76
C PRO A 14 12.09 37.16 -10.64
N ARG A 15 11.09 37.96 -11.02
CA ARG A 15 10.15 38.65 -10.12
C ARG A 15 9.32 37.62 -9.34
N ARG A 16 9.40 37.67 -8.01
CA ARG A 16 8.51 36.93 -7.10
C ARG A 16 7.08 37.44 -7.23
N VAL A 17 6.16 36.52 -7.51
CA VAL A 17 4.71 36.76 -7.49
C VAL A 17 4.25 36.79 -6.01
N PRO A 18 3.43 37.77 -5.58
CA PRO A 18 2.94 37.80 -4.20
C PRO A 18 1.89 36.70 -3.95
N VAL A 19 2.10 35.91 -2.89
CA VAL A 19 1.14 34.90 -2.41
C VAL A 19 0.02 35.60 -1.65
N VAL A 20 -1.21 35.48 -2.15
CA VAL A 20 -2.42 35.95 -1.46
C VAL A 20 -2.86 34.86 -0.46
N PRO A 21 -3.09 35.17 0.83
CA PRO A 21 -3.56 34.16 1.78
C PRO A 21 -5.02 33.79 1.53
N LEU A 22 -5.30 32.49 1.38
CA LEU A 22 -6.66 31.94 1.34
C LEU A 22 -7.33 32.09 2.72
N LYS A 23 -8.41 32.87 2.78
CA LYS A 23 -9.31 32.97 3.95
C LYS A 23 -9.98 31.63 4.21
N SER A 24 -9.80 31.09 5.40
CA SER A 24 -10.54 29.92 5.90
C SER A 24 -12.00 30.31 6.21
N PRO A 25 -13.02 29.58 5.72
CA PRO A 25 -14.39 29.84 6.15
C PRO A 25 -14.64 29.33 7.57
N SER A 26 -15.22 30.21 8.36
CA SER A 26 -15.60 30.11 9.76
C SER A 26 -16.57 28.97 10.06
N ARG A 27 -16.32 28.29 11.19
CA ARG A 27 -17.24 27.37 11.87
C ARG A 27 -18.57 28.07 12.19
N ARG A 28 -19.69 27.49 11.75
CA ARG A 28 -21.03 27.80 12.27
C ARG A 28 -21.49 26.67 13.19
N SER A 29 -21.50 26.96 14.48
CA SER A 29 -22.23 26.23 15.51
C SER A 29 -23.72 26.51 15.37
N SER A 30 -24.54 25.49 15.11
CA SER A 30 -25.99 25.56 15.29
C SER A 30 -26.38 24.86 16.59
N SER A 31 -26.64 25.71 17.59
CA SER A 31 -27.45 25.39 18.76
C SER A 31 -28.86 25.00 18.32
N GLY A 32 -29.30 23.80 18.71
CA GLY A 32 -30.66 23.30 18.50
C GLY A 32 -31.19 22.67 19.78
N SER A 33 -31.72 23.51 20.67
CA SER A 33 -32.43 23.14 21.89
C SER A 33 -33.81 22.54 21.59
N TYR A 34 -34.14 21.37 22.16
CA TYR A 34 -35.53 20.94 22.32
C TYR A 34 -35.78 20.27 23.69
N ARG A 35 -36.66 20.96 24.43
CA ARG A 35 -37.71 20.49 25.36
C ARG A 35 -37.39 19.83 26.70
N LYS A 36 -37.60 20.66 27.72
CA LYS A 36 -38.22 20.37 29.04
C LYS A 36 -39.30 19.28 28.99
N SER A 37 -39.19 18.32 29.90
CA SER A 37 -40.34 17.76 30.61
C SER A 37 -40.04 17.78 32.10
N SER A 38 -41.04 18.23 32.85
CA SER A 38 -41.03 18.59 34.26
C SER A 38 -41.67 17.52 35.12
N GLY A 39 -41.14 17.36 36.34
CA GLY A 39 -41.78 16.70 37.48
C GLY A 39 -40.86 15.67 38.12
N GLY A 40 -40.45 15.73 39.38
CA GLY A 40 -40.79 16.61 40.50
C GLY A 40 -40.61 15.83 41.80
N ARG A 41 -39.88 16.42 42.77
CA ARG A 41 -39.81 16.08 44.22
C ARG A 41 -39.14 14.71 44.54
N GLY A 42 -38.11 14.56 45.38
CA GLY A 42 -37.52 15.38 46.42
C GLY A 42 -37.44 14.54 47.71
N ARG A 43 -36.23 14.24 48.22
CA ARG A 43 -35.88 14.17 49.67
C ARG A 43 -34.43 13.70 49.90
N SER A 44 -33.79 14.44 50.79
CA SER A 44 -32.53 14.23 51.52
C SER A 44 -32.44 12.90 52.27
N ASP A 45 -31.24 12.34 52.47
CA ASP A 45 -30.43 12.45 53.72
C ASP A 45 -29.21 11.49 53.71
N ARG A 46 -28.10 11.91 54.36
CA ARG A 46 -26.95 11.11 54.93
C ARG A 46 -26.16 10.17 54.00
N GLY A 47 -24.83 10.22 53.86
CA GLY A 47 -23.79 10.44 54.87
C GLY A 47 -23.36 9.11 55.51
N SER A 48 -22.29 8.48 55.01
CA SER A 48 -21.28 7.75 55.82
C SER A 48 -20.23 7.06 54.94
N ASP A 49 -18.97 7.35 55.25
CA ASP A 49 -17.76 6.65 54.84
C ASP A 49 -17.81 5.13 55.09
N ARG A 50 -17.19 4.35 54.21
CA ARG A 50 -16.55 3.07 54.56
C ARG A 50 -15.53 2.65 53.51
N SER A 51 -14.27 2.86 53.87
CA SER A 51 -13.10 2.14 53.39
C SER A 51 -13.29 0.63 53.55
N GLY A 52 -13.09 -0.11 52.46
CA GLY A 52 -13.09 -1.58 52.44
C GLY A 52 -12.20 -2.08 51.32
N ALA A 53 -11.01 -2.55 51.71
CA ALA A 53 -10.04 -3.20 50.84
C ALA A 53 -10.65 -4.45 50.20
N TYR A 54 -10.47 -4.61 48.89
CA TYR A 54 -10.70 -5.88 48.21
C TYR A 54 -9.45 -6.33 47.47
N ASN A 55 -9.11 -7.57 47.80
CA ASN A 55 -7.93 -8.34 47.46
C ASN A 55 -8.01 -8.77 45.99
N ASN A 56 -6.87 -8.69 45.29
CA ASN A 56 -6.72 -9.01 43.88
C ASN A 56 -6.42 -10.51 43.73
N ASN A 57 -7.33 -11.27 43.13
CA ASN A 57 -7.06 -12.61 42.61
C ASN A 57 -8.15 -12.98 41.59
N ASN A 58 -7.82 -12.92 40.31
CA ASN A 58 -8.52 -13.64 39.24
C ASN A 58 -7.60 -13.69 38.00
N ASN A 59 -6.63 -14.61 38.05
CA ASN A 59 -6.07 -15.20 36.83
C ASN A 59 -6.96 -16.38 36.51
N ASN A 60 -7.92 -16.25 35.58
CA ASN A 60 -8.57 -17.35 34.86
C ASN A 60 -9.54 -16.89 33.74
N ASP A 61 -9.80 -15.58 33.58
CA ASP A 61 -10.81 -15.09 32.62
C ASP A 61 -10.28 -14.88 31.17
N TYR A 62 -9.12 -15.44 30.82
CA TYR A 62 -8.52 -15.27 29.48
C TYR A 62 -8.78 -16.45 28.53
N GLU A 63 -9.26 -17.60 29.00
CA GLU A 63 -9.53 -18.76 28.15
C GLU A 63 -10.96 -18.78 27.57
N ASP A 64 -11.93 -18.17 28.26
CA ASP A 64 -13.36 -18.22 27.90
C ASP A 64 -13.74 -17.28 26.72
N TYR A 65 -12.94 -16.24 26.47
CA TYR A 65 -13.19 -15.31 25.36
C TYR A 65 -12.80 -15.85 23.98
N ASN A 66 -12.00 -16.94 23.93
CA ASN A 66 -11.58 -17.56 22.67
C ASN A 66 -12.58 -18.62 22.20
N SER A 67 -13.17 -19.42 23.09
CA SER A 67 -14.15 -20.46 22.73
C SER A 67 -15.41 -19.87 22.08
N ASP A 68 -15.98 -18.81 22.67
CA ASP A 68 -17.18 -18.14 22.14
C ASP A 68 -16.92 -17.45 20.79
N ARG A 69 -15.66 -17.09 20.52
CA ARG A 69 -15.25 -16.48 19.25
C ARG A 69 -15.05 -17.53 18.17
N GLU A 70 -14.41 -18.65 18.49
CA GLU A 70 -14.28 -19.80 17.58
C GLU A 70 -15.66 -20.34 17.19
N GLU A 71 -16.60 -20.39 18.14
CA GLU A 71 -17.97 -20.83 17.91
C GLU A 71 -18.83 -19.81 17.13
N ARG A 72 -18.46 -18.52 17.12
CA ARG A 72 -19.07 -17.53 16.21
C ARG A 72 -18.43 -17.58 14.82
N ILE A 73 -17.14 -17.89 14.70
CA ILE A 73 -16.45 -18.06 13.43
C ILE A 73 -16.96 -19.31 12.72
N SER A 74 -17.16 -20.42 13.43
CA SER A 74 -17.75 -21.66 12.90
C SER A 74 -19.17 -21.43 12.38
N ARG A 75 -19.99 -20.68 13.13
CA ARG A 75 -21.35 -20.31 12.69
C ARG A 75 -21.38 -19.35 11.51
N ILE A 76 -20.36 -18.50 11.36
CA ILE A 76 -20.20 -17.65 10.17
C ILE A 76 -19.79 -18.50 8.96
N SER A 77 -18.90 -19.49 9.13
CA SER A 77 -18.56 -20.44 8.07
C SER A 77 -19.73 -21.36 7.68
N GLU A 78 -20.60 -21.73 8.62
CA GLU A 78 -21.81 -22.52 8.34
C GLU A 78 -22.92 -21.70 7.64
N SER A 79 -22.90 -20.37 7.77
CA SER A 79 -23.85 -19.46 7.11
C SER A 79 -23.39 -18.95 5.75
N ALA A 80 -22.16 -19.28 5.34
CA ALA A 80 -21.73 -19.14 3.96
C ALA A 80 -22.50 -20.19 3.15
N SER A 81 -23.17 -19.76 2.08
CA SER A 81 -23.74 -20.66 1.07
C SER A 81 -22.79 -21.82 0.76
N ASP A 82 -23.35 -23.00 0.49
CA ASP A 82 -22.82 -24.34 0.10
C ASP A 82 -21.53 -24.47 -0.77
N GLY A 83 -20.76 -23.40 -0.98
CA GLY A 83 -19.47 -23.38 -1.65
C GLY A 83 -18.30 -23.33 -0.67
N GLU A 84 -17.21 -24.00 -1.04
CA GLU A 84 -15.95 -23.95 -0.30
C GLU A 84 -15.44 -22.50 -0.17
N PRO A 85 -14.86 -22.11 0.98
CA PRO A 85 -14.33 -20.76 1.17
C PRO A 85 -13.23 -20.47 0.14
N VAL A 86 -13.41 -19.39 -0.62
CA VAL A 86 -12.48 -18.97 -1.67
C VAL A 86 -11.23 -18.40 -1.02
N MET A 87 -10.05 -18.86 -1.46
CA MET A 87 -8.78 -18.29 -1.02
C MET A 87 -8.45 -17.03 -1.83
N MET A 88 -8.08 -15.96 -1.13
CA MET A 88 -7.65 -14.70 -1.73
C MET A 88 -6.26 -14.34 -1.22
N THR A 89 -5.44 -13.77 -2.11
CA THR A 89 -4.21 -13.04 -1.77
C THR A 89 -4.36 -11.60 -2.23
N GLY A 90 -3.96 -10.65 -1.39
CA GLY A 90 -3.99 -9.24 -1.75
C GLY A 90 -3.06 -8.37 -0.91
N ALA A 91 -2.72 -7.19 -1.43
CA ALA A 91 -1.88 -6.21 -0.72
C ALA A 91 -2.73 -5.35 0.22
N LEU A 92 -2.28 -5.16 1.46
CA LEU A 92 -3.01 -4.37 2.45
C LEU A 92 -2.95 -2.86 2.15
N ASP A 93 -4.12 -2.26 1.92
CA ASP A 93 -4.33 -0.83 1.76
C ASP A 93 -5.16 -0.32 2.95
N THR A 94 -4.53 0.40 3.88
CA THR A 94 -5.18 0.86 5.12
C THR A 94 -5.81 2.24 4.95
N SER A 95 -7.04 2.39 5.41
CA SER A 95 -7.67 3.71 5.56
C SER A 95 -7.22 4.42 6.83
N ARG A 96 -7.39 5.75 6.88
CA ARG A 96 -7.12 6.58 8.07
C ARG A 96 -7.95 6.17 9.29
N ASP A 97 -9.11 5.56 9.06
CA ASP A 97 -10.03 5.09 10.10
C ASP A 97 -9.61 3.74 10.72
N GLY A 98 -8.47 3.18 10.29
CA GLY A 98 -7.83 2.01 10.89
C GLY A 98 -8.35 0.65 10.43
N HIS A 99 -9.39 0.61 9.59
CA HIS A 99 -9.74 -0.58 8.82
C HIS A 99 -8.96 -0.60 7.50
N GLY A 100 -8.83 -1.78 6.88
CA GLY A 100 -8.10 -1.93 5.62
C GLY A 100 -8.90 -2.67 4.57
N ILE A 101 -8.44 -2.54 3.33
CA ILE A 101 -8.89 -3.31 2.18
C ILE A 101 -7.67 -4.09 1.67
N LEU A 102 -7.81 -5.39 1.47
CA LEU A 102 -6.88 -6.20 0.72
C LEU A 102 -7.19 -6.03 -0.75
N ARG A 103 -6.24 -5.46 -1.48
CA ARG A 103 -6.33 -5.24 -2.92
C ARG A 103 -5.93 -6.50 -3.67
N ALA A 104 -6.85 -7.06 -4.45
CA ALA A 104 -6.60 -8.30 -5.21
C ALA A 104 -5.49 -8.12 -6.26
N GLY A 105 -5.43 -6.92 -6.85
CA GLY A 105 -4.38 -6.47 -7.75
C GLY A 105 -3.85 -5.09 -7.33
N LEU A 106 -2.82 -4.61 -8.02
CA LEU A 106 -2.21 -3.30 -7.72
C LEU A 106 -2.75 -2.15 -8.57
N ASP A 107 -3.61 -2.45 -9.56
CA ASP A 107 -4.16 -1.47 -10.51
C ASP A 107 -5.22 -0.54 -9.90
N GLY A 108 -5.65 -0.80 -8.67
CA GLY A 108 -6.68 -0.01 -8.01
C GLY A 108 -7.75 -0.89 -7.36
N ALA A 109 -8.99 -0.43 -7.39
CA ALA A 109 -10.11 -1.18 -6.82
C ALA A 109 -10.50 -2.35 -7.73
N ASP A 110 -10.56 -3.55 -7.16
CA ASP A 110 -11.02 -4.77 -7.83
C ASP A 110 -12.33 -5.25 -7.20
N ASP A 111 -13.20 -5.89 -7.98
CA ASP A 111 -14.46 -6.47 -7.48
C ASP A 111 -14.22 -7.59 -6.46
N ARG A 112 -13.00 -8.16 -6.43
CA ARG A 112 -12.57 -9.16 -5.46
C ARG A 112 -11.88 -8.58 -4.24
N ASP A 113 -11.77 -7.26 -4.11
CA ASP A 113 -11.18 -6.63 -2.94
C ASP A 113 -11.88 -7.09 -1.64
N ALA A 114 -11.07 -7.37 -0.61
CA ALA A 114 -11.58 -7.88 0.67
C ALA A 114 -11.37 -6.89 1.81
N TYR A 115 -12.42 -6.65 2.58
CA TYR A 115 -12.36 -5.94 3.84
C TYR A 115 -11.61 -6.76 4.90
N ILE A 116 -10.65 -6.12 5.57
CA ILE A 116 -9.96 -6.67 6.72
C ILE A 116 -10.24 -5.81 7.99
N PRO A 117 -10.78 -6.42 9.06
CA PRO A 117 -11.05 -5.71 10.30
C PRO A 117 -9.77 -5.19 10.98
N THR A 118 -9.86 -4.02 11.62
CA THR A 118 -8.77 -3.44 12.43
C THR A 118 -8.20 -4.39 13.48
N SER A 119 -9.05 -5.27 14.04
CA SER A 119 -8.61 -6.27 15.02
C SER A 119 -7.63 -7.30 14.44
N GLN A 120 -7.81 -7.71 13.18
CA GLN A 120 -6.90 -8.62 12.49
C GLN A 120 -5.59 -7.90 12.13
N ILE A 121 -5.67 -6.67 11.61
CA ILE A 121 -4.51 -5.81 11.33
C ILE A 121 -3.63 -5.66 12.58
N ARG A 122 -4.24 -5.32 13.72
CA ARG A 122 -3.53 -5.16 14.99
C ARG A 122 -2.97 -6.47 15.52
N ARG A 123 -3.75 -7.57 15.47
CA ARG A 123 -3.33 -8.88 15.97
C ARG A 123 -2.04 -9.35 15.29
N PHE A 124 -1.96 -9.24 13.97
CA PHE A 124 -0.81 -9.71 13.18
C PHE A 124 0.23 -8.63 12.89
N ASN A 125 0.09 -7.45 13.50
CA ASN A 125 0.98 -6.28 13.31
C ASN A 125 1.21 -5.95 11.83
N LEU A 126 0.13 -6.00 11.05
CA LEU A 126 0.15 -5.75 9.61
C LEU A 126 0.39 -4.27 9.34
N ARG A 127 1.08 -3.99 8.23
CA ARG A 127 1.41 -2.66 7.73
C ARG A 127 0.91 -2.53 6.29
N PRO A 128 0.65 -1.30 5.80
CA PRO A 128 0.36 -1.08 4.38
C PRO A 128 1.38 -1.79 3.50
N GLY A 129 0.92 -2.37 2.40
CA GLY A 129 1.76 -3.13 1.46
C GLY A 129 1.93 -4.60 1.81
N ASP A 130 1.66 -5.04 3.05
CA ASP A 130 1.74 -6.46 3.42
C ASP A 130 0.83 -7.30 2.52
N GLU A 131 1.41 -8.33 1.89
CA GLU A 131 0.66 -9.31 1.12
C GLU A 131 0.01 -10.31 2.08
N VAL A 132 -1.31 -10.35 2.10
CA VAL A 132 -2.09 -11.16 3.02
C VAL A 132 -2.86 -12.21 2.24
N THR A 133 -2.76 -13.46 2.68
CA THR A 133 -3.52 -14.59 2.12
C THR A 133 -4.44 -15.19 3.16
N GLY A 134 -5.68 -15.47 2.76
CA GLY A 134 -6.65 -16.12 3.63
C GLY A 134 -8.00 -16.40 2.95
N PRO A 135 -8.86 -17.21 3.60
CA PRO A 135 -10.19 -17.48 3.11
C PRO A 135 -11.08 -16.24 3.22
N VAL A 136 -11.82 -15.96 2.14
CA VAL A 136 -12.78 -14.86 2.06
C VAL A 136 -14.21 -15.38 1.92
N ARG A 137 -15.16 -14.60 2.42
CA ARG A 137 -16.59 -14.80 2.19
C ARG A 137 -17.14 -13.72 1.27
N GLU A 138 -18.20 -14.05 0.57
CA GLU A 138 -18.94 -13.10 -0.25
C GLU A 138 -19.48 -11.92 0.58
N PRO A 139 -19.60 -10.73 -0.03
CA PRO A 139 -20.25 -9.58 0.58
C PRO A 139 -21.72 -9.91 0.90
N LYS A 140 -22.21 -9.49 2.07
CA LYS A 140 -23.65 -9.49 2.37
C LYS A 140 -24.35 -8.35 1.62
N ASP A 141 -25.68 -8.36 1.57
CA ASP A 141 -26.50 -7.35 0.85
C ASP A 141 -26.15 -5.88 1.16
N ASN A 142 -25.56 -5.59 2.32
CA ASN A 142 -25.15 -4.24 2.74
C ASN A 142 -23.63 -4.01 2.72
N GLU A 143 -22.84 -4.92 2.15
CA GLU A 143 -21.38 -4.86 2.09
C GLU A 143 -20.92 -4.70 0.64
N ARG A 144 -19.91 -3.83 0.43
CA ARG A 144 -19.32 -3.61 -0.91
C ARG A 144 -18.19 -4.59 -1.23
N TYR A 145 -17.51 -5.09 -0.21
CA TYR A 145 -16.28 -5.87 -0.33
C TYR A 145 -16.47 -7.28 0.20
N TRP A 146 -15.66 -8.20 -0.30
CA TRP A 146 -15.51 -9.51 0.30
C TRP A 146 -15.07 -9.38 1.76
N GLY A 147 -15.38 -10.35 2.60
CA GLY A 147 -14.96 -10.34 4.00
C GLY A 147 -13.81 -11.32 4.22
N LEU A 148 -12.64 -10.85 4.67
CA LEU A 148 -11.58 -11.75 5.11
C LEU A 148 -11.99 -12.45 6.41
N ILE A 149 -12.07 -13.78 6.37
CA ILE A 149 -12.45 -14.60 7.54
C ILE A 149 -11.27 -14.66 8.51
N GLU A 150 -10.09 -15.04 8.00
CA GLU A 150 -8.88 -15.23 8.78
C GLU A 150 -7.62 -14.90 7.96
N VAL A 151 -6.58 -14.41 8.64
CA VAL A 151 -5.23 -14.25 8.06
C VAL A 151 -4.46 -15.57 8.20
N GLN A 152 -4.19 -16.25 7.10
CA GLN A 152 -3.40 -17.49 7.09
C GLN A 152 -1.93 -17.25 6.80
N MET A 153 -1.62 -16.39 5.82
CA MET A 153 -0.24 -16.05 5.46
C MET A 153 -0.06 -14.54 5.32
N VAL A 154 1.16 -14.09 5.61
CA VAL A 154 1.61 -12.70 5.43
C VAL A 154 3.00 -12.72 4.78
N ASN A 155 3.14 -12.07 3.63
CA ASN A 155 4.37 -12.00 2.83
C ASN A 155 5.00 -13.40 2.61
N GLY A 156 4.17 -14.37 2.23
CA GLY A 156 4.60 -15.76 1.98
C GLY A 156 4.90 -16.61 3.22
N LYS A 157 4.71 -16.09 4.44
CA LYS A 157 4.96 -16.82 5.69
C LYS A 157 3.66 -17.10 6.46
N PRO A 158 3.56 -18.19 7.23
CA PRO A 158 2.42 -18.42 8.12
C PRO A 158 2.21 -17.23 9.07
N ALA A 159 0.96 -16.82 9.25
CA ALA A 159 0.62 -15.64 10.04
C ALA A 159 1.14 -15.70 11.49
N ALA A 160 1.15 -16.89 12.09
CA ALA A 160 1.68 -17.14 13.43
C ALA A 160 3.20 -16.99 13.53
N GLU A 161 3.93 -17.25 12.44
CA GLU A 161 5.37 -16.98 12.36
C GLU A 161 5.61 -15.48 12.15
N HIS A 162 4.91 -14.88 11.19
CA HIS A 162 5.04 -13.45 10.88
C HIS A 162 4.80 -12.56 12.10
N GLN A 163 3.80 -12.89 12.93
CA GLN A 163 3.47 -12.15 14.15
C GLN A 163 4.65 -12.06 15.15
N LYS A 164 5.54 -13.05 15.14
CA LYS A 164 6.68 -13.14 16.06
C LYS A 164 7.92 -12.41 15.53
N LEU A 165 7.90 -11.97 14.27
CA LEU A 165 9.04 -11.27 13.68
C LEU A 165 9.16 -9.87 14.28
N ASP A 166 10.32 -9.58 14.85
CA ASP A 166 10.71 -8.19 15.14
C ASP A 166 11.14 -7.51 13.84
N ARG A 167 10.14 -7.09 13.06
CA ARG A 167 10.35 -6.46 11.75
C ARG A 167 10.69 -4.97 11.94
N PRO A 168 11.92 -4.53 11.64
CA PRO A 168 12.26 -3.11 11.68
C PRO A 168 11.37 -2.32 10.71
N LYS A 169 11.17 -1.04 10.97
CA LYS A 169 10.50 -0.17 10.00
C LYS A 169 11.50 0.16 8.90
N PHE A 170 11.09 0.13 7.64
CA PHE A 170 11.99 0.45 6.52
C PHE A 170 12.69 1.81 6.73
N ARG A 171 11.94 2.82 7.20
CA ARG A 171 12.46 4.17 7.49
C ARG A 171 13.49 4.24 8.63
N SER A 172 13.62 3.20 9.46
CA SER A 172 14.65 3.15 10.51
C SER A 172 15.94 2.46 10.04
N LEU A 173 15.98 1.90 8.83
CA LEU A 173 17.18 1.29 8.28
C LEU A 173 18.18 2.37 7.86
N THR A 174 19.47 2.05 7.98
CA THR A 174 20.55 2.94 7.54
C THR A 174 20.67 2.89 6.01
N PRO A 175 20.52 4.02 5.30
CA PRO A 175 20.76 4.05 3.87
C PRO A 175 22.25 3.88 3.59
N VAL A 176 22.59 2.97 2.68
CA VAL A 176 23.96 2.70 2.22
C VAL A 176 24.04 2.80 0.70
N TYR A 177 25.25 2.98 0.17
CA TYR A 177 25.47 2.88 -1.27
C TYR A 177 25.39 1.42 -1.72
N PRO A 178 24.96 1.16 -2.98
CA PRO A 178 25.01 -0.17 -3.56
C PRO A 178 26.43 -0.73 -3.57
N ASP A 179 26.61 -1.93 -3.05
CA ASP A 179 27.87 -2.68 -3.00
C ASP A 179 27.86 -3.94 -3.90
N SER A 180 26.67 -4.35 -4.34
CA SER A 180 26.47 -5.47 -5.27
C SER A 180 25.88 -4.96 -6.58
N GLN A 181 26.56 -5.25 -7.69
CA GLN A 181 26.04 -5.01 -9.04
C GLN A 181 24.90 -5.99 -9.36
N ILE A 182 23.91 -5.52 -10.11
CA ILE A 182 22.90 -6.33 -10.81
C ILE A 182 23.40 -6.45 -12.24
N LYS A 183 23.92 -7.63 -12.62
CA LYS A 183 24.50 -7.84 -13.95
C LYS A 183 23.36 -8.06 -14.95
N LEU A 184 23.31 -7.27 -16.01
CA LEU A 184 22.20 -7.28 -16.97
C LEU A 184 22.49 -8.09 -18.24
N GLU A 185 23.75 -8.22 -18.65
CA GLU A 185 24.15 -8.98 -19.83
C GLU A 185 23.67 -10.45 -19.77
N ILE A 186 22.94 -10.90 -20.81
CA ILE A 186 22.40 -12.27 -20.94
C ILE A 186 22.97 -13.04 -22.14
N GLY A 187 24.05 -12.54 -22.75
CA GLY A 187 24.66 -13.08 -23.96
C GLY A 187 25.13 -11.96 -24.90
N ASP A 188 25.20 -12.25 -26.19
CA ASP A 188 25.64 -11.27 -27.20
C ASP A 188 24.62 -10.15 -27.42
N GLU A 189 23.32 -10.47 -27.33
CA GLU A 189 22.19 -9.55 -27.44
C GLU A 189 21.29 -9.62 -26.19
N PRO A 190 20.56 -8.52 -25.86
CA PRO A 190 20.61 -7.22 -26.51
C PRO A 190 21.83 -6.38 -26.06
N LEU A 191 22.45 -5.66 -27.01
CA LEU A 191 23.64 -4.84 -26.78
C LEU A 191 23.42 -3.73 -25.74
N SER A 192 22.17 -3.26 -25.59
CA SER A 192 21.76 -2.25 -24.61
C SER A 192 22.21 -2.60 -23.19
N LEU A 193 22.06 -3.87 -22.79
CA LEU A 193 22.39 -4.34 -21.44
C LEU A 193 23.89 -4.35 -21.18
N ARG A 194 24.68 -4.76 -22.19
CA ARG A 194 26.14 -4.76 -22.12
C ARG A 194 26.68 -3.34 -22.00
N ILE A 195 26.11 -2.41 -22.76
CA ILE A 195 26.46 -0.99 -22.68
C ILE A 195 26.14 -0.43 -21.29
N ILE A 196 24.98 -0.76 -20.71
CA ILE A 196 24.63 -0.35 -19.35
C ILE A 196 25.63 -0.92 -18.34
N ASP A 197 25.92 -2.22 -18.39
CA ASP A 197 26.85 -2.87 -17.45
C ASP A 197 28.26 -2.25 -17.50
N MET A 198 28.70 -1.75 -18.66
CA MET A 198 30.03 -1.12 -18.82
C MET A 198 30.05 0.37 -18.43
N ILE A 199 29.02 1.14 -18.81
CA ILE A 199 29.06 2.60 -18.73
C ILE A 199 28.29 3.14 -17.53
N ALA A 200 27.20 2.48 -17.14
CA ALA A 200 26.29 2.92 -16.09
C ALA A 200 25.76 1.73 -15.28
N PRO A 201 26.64 0.99 -14.57
CA PRO A 201 26.26 -0.22 -13.87
C PRO A 201 25.19 0.05 -12.81
N ILE A 202 24.21 -0.84 -12.72
CA ILE A 202 23.10 -0.75 -11.77
C ILE A 202 23.37 -1.68 -10.59
N GLY A 203 23.29 -1.18 -9.36
CA GLY A 203 23.47 -1.97 -8.13
C GLY A 203 22.18 -2.23 -7.35
N LYS A 204 22.23 -3.17 -6.39
CA LYS A 204 21.14 -3.41 -5.44
C LYS A 204 20.98 -2.18 -4.53
N GLY A 205 19.82 -1.53 -4.60
CA GLY A 205 19.55 -0.24 -3.94
C GLY A 205 19.85 1.00 -4.80
N GLN A 206 20.19 0.81 -6.09
CA GLN A 206 20.44 1.91 -7.01
C GLN A 206 19.16 2.71 -7.28
N ARG A 207 19.31 4.04 -7.36
CA ARG A 207 18.29 4.95 -7.90
C ARG A 207 18.78 5.47 -9.24
N SER A 208 18.05 5.14 -10.30
CA SER A 208 18.44 5.46 -11.68
C SER A 208 17.36 6.29 -12.35
N LEU A 209 17.80 7.18 -13.25
CA LEU A 209 16.92 7.97 -14.10
C LEU A 209 17.32 7.74 -15.55
N ILE A 210 16.38 7.28 -16.37
CA ILE A 210 16.55 7.18 -17.82
C ILE A 210 15.96 8.44 -18.43
N VAL A 211 16.83 9.29 -18.98
CA VAL A 211 16.43 10.51 -19.69
C VAL A 211 16.43 10.22 -21.18
N SER A 212 15.29 10.40 -21.82
CA SER A 212 15.14 10.15 -23.24
C SER A 212 14.09 11.07 -23.87
N PRO A 213 14.32 11.60 -25.08
CA PRO A 213 13.26 12.28 -25.82
C PRO A 213 12.16 11.28 -26.26
N PRO A 214 10.97 11.77 -26.64
CA PRO A 214 9.90 10.91 -27.17
C PRO A 214 10.40 10.06 -28.34
N LYS A 215 9.94 8.80 -28.43
CA LYS A 215 10.29 7.83 -29.48
C LYS A 215 11.77 7.40 -29.54
N ALA A 216 12.58 7.67 -28.52
CA ALA A 216 13.98 7.23 -28.45
C ALA A 216 14.18 5.79 -27.91
N GLY A 217 13.10 5.03 -27.70
CA GLY A 217 13.18 3.63 -27.26
C GLY A 217 13.20 3.42 -25.74
N LYS A 218 12.73 4.39 -24.92
CA LYS A 218 12.58 4.25 -23.45
C LYS A 218 11.99 2.90 -23.04
N THR A 219 10.84 2.57 -23.65
CA THR A 219 10.06 1.38 -23.30
C THR A 219 10.82 0.10 -23.66
N SER A 220 11.47 0.06 -24.82
CA SER A 220 12.31 -1.08 -25.22
C SER A 220 13.48 -1.27 -24.25
N LEU A 221 14.16 -0.19 -23.89
CA LEU A 221 15.27 -0.25 -22.93
C LEU A 221 14.82 -0.74 -21.56
N LEU A 222 13.67 -0.28 -21.06
CA LEU A 222 13.11 -0.76 -19.78
C LEU A 222 12.76 -2.25 -19.83
N LYS A 223 12.19 -2.73 -20.95
CA LYS A 223 11.92 -4.15 -21.15
C LYS A 223 13.19 -4.99 -21.20
N ASP A 224 14.23 -4.51 -21.85
CA ASP A 224 15.53 -5.17 -21.88
C ASP A 224 16.08 -5.28 -20.45
N ILE A 225 16.10 -4.17 -19.69
CA ILE A 225 16.59 -4.15 -18.31
C ILE A 225 15.83 -5.18 -17.47
N ALA A 226 14.49 -5.15 -17.50
CA ALA A 226 13.68 -6.11 -16.77
C ALA A 226 13.99 -7.56 -17.17
N THR A 227 14.24 -7.82 -18.46
CA THR A 227 14.62 -9.15 -18.98
C THR A 227 15.98 -9.59 -18.43
N GLY A 228 16.97 -8.70 -18.46
CA GLY A 228 18.31 -8.96 -17.89
C GLY A 228 18.25 -9.27 -16.40
N VAL A 229 17.48 -8.49 -15.65
CA VAL A 229 17.26 -8.73 -14.21
C VAL A 229 16.58 -10.08 -14.00
N ALA A 230 15.47 -10.38 -14.69
CA ALA A 230 14.73 -11.62 -14.49
C ALA A 230 15.54 -12.88 -14.85
N ALA A 231 16.43 -12.79 -15.86
CA ALA A 231 17.26 -13.90 -16.28
C ALA A 231 18.44 -14.17 -15.33
N ASN A 232 19.14 -13.12 -14.90
CA ASN A 232 20.36 -13.25 -14.10
C ASN A 232 20.10 -13.24 -12.60
N HIS A 233 18.99 -12.64 -12.17
CA HIS A 233 18.63 -12.42 -10.77
C HIS A 233 17.18 -12.84 -10.49
N PRO A 234 16.84 -14.14 -10.61
CA PRO A 234 15.47 -14.63 -10.37
C PRO A 234 15.01 -14.46 -8.91
N GLU A 235 15.93 -14.16 -7.99
CA GLU A 235 15.60 -13.83 -6.59
C GLU A 235 15.03 -12.42 -6.41
N ILE A 236 15.19 -11.53 -7.41
CA ILE A 236 14.70 -10.15 -7.35
C ILE A 236 13.24 -10.12 -7.79
N HIS A 237 12.37 -9.63 -6.90
CA HIS A 237 10.98 -9.34 -7.24
C HIS A 237 10.91 -8.07 -8.11
N ILE A 238 10.42 -8.21 -9.33
CA ILE A 238 10.22 -7.09 -10.25
C ILE A 238 8.81 -6.53 -10.07
N ILE A 239 8.72 -5.23 -9.79
CA ILE A 239 7.46 -4.48 -9.72
C ILE A 239 7.51 -3.37 -10.77
N ALA A 240 6.66 -3.46 -11.80
CA ALA A 240 6.52 -2.43 -12.81
C ALA A 240 5.35 -1.48 -12.45
N VAL A 241 5.67 -0.21 -12.19
CA VAL A 241 4.68 0.82 -11.86
C VAL A 241 4.51 1.75 -13.06
N LEU A 242 3.31 1.80 -13.62
CA LEU A 242 2.98 2.53 -14.86
C LEU A 242 1.92 3.58 -14.56
N VAL A 243 2.31 4.85 -14.54
CA VAL A 243 1.41 5.95 -14.16
C VAL A 243 1.28 6.92 -15.32
N GLY A 244 0.04 7.21 -15.72
CA GLY A 244 -0.25 8.14 -16.80
C GLY A 244 0.22 7.66 -18.18
N GLU A 245 0.43 6.36 -18.35
CA GLU A 245 0.80 5.74 -19.62
C GLU A 245 -0.45 5.33 -20.41
N ARG A 246 -0.29 4.98 -21.69
CA ARG A 246 -1.41 4.55 -22.52
C ARG A 246 -1.81 3.09 -22.24
N PRO A 247 -3.10 2.72 -22.32
CA PRO A 247 -3.56 1.36 -22.02
C PRO A 247 -2.87 0.26 -22.83
N GLU A 248 -2.56 0.52 -24.10
CA GLU A 248 -1.84 -0.42 -24.97
C GLU A 248 -0.38 -0.65 -24.53
N GLU A 249 0.29 0.40 -24.03
CA GLU A 249 1.65 0.31 -23.50
C GLU A 249 1.67 -0.41 -22.14
N VAL A 250 0.65 -0.16 -21.31
CA VAL A 250 0.43 -0.89 -20.05
C VAL A 250 0.27 -2.39 -20.29
N THR A 251 -0.60 -2.75 -21.25
CA THR A 251 -0.86 -4.16 -21.59
C THR A 251 0.40 -4.86 -22.10
N ASP A 252 1.16 -4.16 -22.94
CA ASP A 252 2.41 -4.66 -23.52
C ASP A 252 3.50 -4.90 -22.44
N ILE A 253 3.70 -3.96 -21.53
CA ILE A 253 4.61 -4.15 -20.39
C ILE A 253 4.12 -5.26 -19.47
N ARG A 254 2.82 -5.34 -19.18
CA ARG A 254 2.25 -6.36 -18.30
C ARG A 254 2.54 -7.77 -18.79
N ARG A 255 2.21 -8.04 -20.06
CA ARG A 255 2.49 -9.34 -20.71
C ARG A 255 3.98 -9.65 -20.72
N HIS A 256 4.82 -8.64 -20.92
CA HIS A 256 6.26 -8.82 -20.89
C HIS A 256 6.77 -9.23 -19.51
N ILE A 257 6.38 -8.51 -18.44
CA ILE A 257 6.76 -8.81 -17.05
C ILE A 257 6.27 -10.20 -16.64
N GLU A 258 5.01 -10.53 -16.91
CA GLU A 258 4.44 -11.85 -16.61
C GLU A 258 5.26 -12.97 -17.25
N ARG A 259 5.60 -12.82 -18.54
CA ARG A 259 6.38 -13.80 -19.30
C ARG A 259 7.80 -13.97 -18.76
N ILE A 260 8.54 -12.88 -18.52
CA ILE A 260 9.96 -12.98 -18.11
C ILE A 260 10.11 -13.44 -16.66
N THR A 261 9.13 -13.14 -15.80
CA THR A 261 9.16 -13.53 -14.38
C THR A 261 8.43 -14.83 -14.10
N LYS A 262 7.80 -15.46 -15.11
CA LYS A 262 6.96 -16.65 -14.95
C LYS A 262 5.82 -16.43 -13.94
N GLY A 263 5.23 -15.24 -13.97
CA GLY A 263 4.10 -14.84 -13.12
C GLY A 263 4.46 -14.39 -11.69
N THR A 264 5.75 -14.30 -11.32
CA THR A 264 6.16 -13.82 -9.99
C THR A 264 6.32 -12.30 -9.91
N GLY A 265 6.44 -11.63 -11.06
CA GLY A 265 6.51 -10.17 -11.15
C GLY A 265 5.15 -9.53 -10.96
N SER A 266 5.17 -8.32 -10.38
CA SER A 266 3.95 -7.53 -10.16
C SER A 266 3.90 -6.33 -11.10
N VAL A 267 2.68 -5.95 -11.48
CA VAL A 267 2.43 -4.76 -12.30
C VAL A 267 1.35 -3.95 -11.60
N ALA A 268 1.60 -2.65 -11.46
CA ALA A 268 0.67 -1.68 -10.90
C ALA A 268 0.50 -0.58 -11.94
N ALA A 269 -0.69 -0.41 -12.49
CA ALA A 269 -0.93 0.58 -13.53
C ALA A 269 -2.11 1.49 -13.22
N SER A 270 -1.95 2.77 -13.56
CA SER A 270 -3.04 3.73 -13.66
C SER A 270 -2.87 4.53 -14.94
N ASN A 271 -3.90 4.49 -15.80
CA ASN A 271 -3.86 5.04 -17.15
C ASN A 271 -3.94 6.58 -17.13
N PHE A 272 -3.61 7.20 -18.26
CA PHE A 272 -3.61 8.67 -18.39
C PHE A 272 -4.99 9.33 -18.27
N ASP A 273 -6.07 8.58 -18.48
CA ASP A 273 -7.46 9.04 -18.40
C ASP A 273 -8.04 8.97 -16.97
N GLU A 274 -7.34 8.32 -16.04
CA GLU A 274 -7.73 8.22 -14.65
C GLU A 274 -7.36 9.47 -13.84
N SER A 275 -7.96 9.60 -12.65
CA SER A 275 -7.72 10.77 -11.81
C SER A 275 -6.28 10.77 -11.25
N ALA A 276 -5.73 11.96 -11.01
CA ALA A 276 -4.42 12.10 -10.37
C ALA A 276 -4.39 11.44 -8.96
N VAL A 277 -5.53 11.37 -8.28
CA VAL A 277 -5.64 10.71 -6.96
C VAL A 277 -5.46 9.20 -7.11
N ASP A 278 -6.04 8.60 -8.14
CA ASP A 278 -5.91 7.16 -8.40
C ASP A 278 -4.48 6.81 -8.84
N GLN A 279 -3.90 7.64 -9.72
CA GLN A 279 -2.51 7.56 -10.13
C GLN A 279 -1.54 7.59 -8.94
N CYS A 280 -1.73 8.52 -8.00
CA CYS A 280 -0.94 8.57 -6.78
C CYS A 280 -1.15 7.33 -5.90
N ARG A 281 -2.40 6.89 -5.73
CA ARG A 281 -2.73 5.72 -4.90
C ARG A 281 -2.05 4.45 -5.39
N VAL A 282 -2.09 4.18 -6.70
CA VAL A 282 -1.45 3.01 -7.31
C VAL A 282 0.06 3.03 -7.06
N ALA A 283 0.71 4.18 -7.23
CA ALA A 283 2.14 4.33 -6.95
C ALA A 283 2.47 4.15 -5.45
N GLU A 284 1.65 4.69 -4.55
CA GLU A 284 1.85 4.55 -3.10
C GLU A 284 1.72 3.11 -2.63
N ILE A 285 0.69 2.39 -3.08
CA ILE A 285 0.49 0.98 -2.71
C ILE A 285 1.63 0.11 -3.26
N ALA A 286 2.05 0.34 -4.50
CA ALA A 286 3.18 -0.38 -5.09
C ALA A 286 4.48 -0.13 -4.33
N LEU A 287 4.70 1.10 -3.84
CA LEU A 287 5.86 1.45 -3.03
C LEU A 287 5.82 0.84 -1.62
N GLU A 288 4.65 0.78 -0.98
CA GLU A 288 4.52 0.13 0.34
C GLU A 288 4.65 -1.40 0.24
N LYS A 289 4.25 -2.01 -0.90
CA LYS A 289 4.45 -3.44 -1.16
C LYS A 289 5.94 -3.80 -1.38
N ALA A 290 6.73 -2.88 -1.95
CA ALA A 290 8.14 -3.08 -2.26
C ALA A 290 9.04 -3.09 -1.02
#